data_AF-A0A0A0ET03-F1
#
_entry.id   AF-A0A0A0ET03-F1
#
_cell.length_a   1.000
_cell.length_b   1.000
_cell.length_c   1.000
_cell.angle_alpha   90.00
_cell.angle_beta   90.00
_cell.angle_gamma   90.00
#
_symmetry.space_group_name_H-M   'P 1'
#
loop_
_entity.id
_entity.type
_entity.pdbx_description
1 polymer ?
#
loop_
_entity_poly.entity_id
_entity_poly.type
_entity_poly.pdbx_seq_one_letter_code
_entity_poly.pdbx_strand_id
1 'polypeptide(L)'
;MICAARAAGVGDNDRFLVPADQLLSMIGSAADDQHQRRRLWQTLSDLSKAHIAYTSKRVDYAGTLVSSVVHDTKRRSKDETPTGWLAIRLNADLTPYLSDEVLFNDLRRKARLGKNYLACWLHDYIATHKVPPAKSVAAIRTECGSTTKQLRDFRSRLKAAMNHLMGGDEALVQSWSLDEQDRLVVVKKAETKVKLLPIIRHETSATPKKKSWQEQAATAARERRAGLNL
;
A
#
# COMPACT_ATOMS: atom_id res chain seq x y z
N MET A 1 0.56 -4.83 1.34
CA MET A 1 0.72 -5.25 -0.07
C MET A 1 1.90 -4.54 -0.74
N ILE A 2 2.22 -3.29 -0.42
CA ILE A 2 3.27 -2.53 -1.11
C ILE A 2 4.70 -2.87 -0.64
N CYS A 3 4.91 -3.20 0.65
CA CYS A 3 6.27 -3.34 1.19
C CYS A 3 6.97 -4.69 0.96
N ALA A 4 6.24 -5.78 0.73
CA ALA A 4 6.84 -7.11 0.63
C ALA A 4 7.54 -7.37 -0.72
N ALA A 5 7.11 -6.71 -1.80
CA ALA A 5 7.62 -6.96 -3.14
C ALA A 5 8.96 -6.26 -3.45
N ARG A 6 9.38 -5.25 -2.67
CA ARG A 6 10.66 -4.58 -2.90
C ARG A 6 11.87 -5.38 -2.39
N ALA A 7 11.65 -6.39 -1.54
CA ALA A 7 12.71 -7.21 -0.96
C ALA A 7 13.06 -8.46 -1.80
N ALA A 8 12.24 -8.82 -2.78
CA ALA A 8 12.43 -10.01 -3.61
C ALA A 8 12.45 -9.65 -5.10
N GLY A 9 13.62 -9.29 -5.62
CA GLY A 9 13.87 -9.23 -7.07
C GLY A 9 14.21 -7.85 -7.60
N VAL A 10 15.51 -7.65 -7.82
CA VAL A 10 16.07 -6.65 -8.74
C VAL A 10 15.46 -6.87 -10.13
N GLY A 11 14.92 -5.82 -10.73
CA GLY A 11 14.37 -5.86 -12.08
C GLY A 11 14.25 -4.45 -12.66
N ASP A 12 14.94 -4.26 -13.77
CA ASP A 12 15.01 -3.09 -14.64
C ASP A 12 13.66 -2.34 -14.80
N ASN A 13 13.67 -1.04 -14.50
CA ASN A 13 12.58 -0.06 -14.68
C ASN A 13 11.16 -0.44 -14.17
N ASP A 14 10.87 0.04 -12.95
CA ASP A 14 9.52 0.43 -12.48
C ASP A 14 8.46 -0.69 -12.32
N ARG A 15 8.78 -1.95 -12.64
CA ARG A 15 7.85 -3.10 -12.60
C ARG A 15 8.31 -4.20 -11.65
N PHE A 16 7.36 -4.75 -10.90
CA PHE A 16 7.54 -5.92 -10.03
C PHE A 16 7.10 -7.18 -10.77
N LEU A 17 8.02 -8.13 -10.95
CA LEU A 17 7.75 -9.43 -11.57
C LEU A 17 7.50 -10.48 -10.49
N VAL A 18 6.32 -11.10 -10.49
CA VAL A 18 5.95 -12.13 -9.52
C VAL A 18 5.22 -13.29 -10.22
N PRO A 19 5.61 -14.56 -9.98
CA PRO A 19 4.83 -15.71 -10.40
C PRO A 19 3.43 -15.71 -9.77
N ALA A 20 2.38 -15.97 -10.57
CA ALA A 20 1.00 -15.91 -10.06
C ALA A 20 0.71 -16.93 -8.94
N ASP A 21 1.30 -18.12 -9.02
CA ASP A 21 1.24 -19.18 -8.01
C ASP A 21 1.91 -18.77 -6.69
N GLN A 22 3.10 -18.15 -6.76
CA GLN A 22 3.77 -17.62 -5.58
C GLN A 22 2.92 -16.54 -4.91
N LEU A 23 2.32 -15.63 -5.69
CA LEU A 23 1.44 -14.61 -5.16
C LEU A 23 0.18 -15.21 -4.50
N LEU A 24 -0.44 -16.23 -5.13
CA LEU A 24 -1.58 -16.97 -4.57
C LEU A 24 -1.21 -17.67 -3.24
N SER A 25 -0.06 -18.33 -3.20
CA SER A 25 0.45 -18.97 -1.98
C SER A 25 0.68 -17.95 -0.87
N MET A 26 1.27 -16.79 -1.19
CA MET A 26 1.51 -15.71 -0.22
C MET A 26 0.23 -15.10 0.36
N ILE A 27 -0.87 -15.06 -0.40
CA ILE A 27 -2.18 -14.61 0.09
C ILE A 27 -2.99 -15.73 0.77
N GLY A 28 -2.41 -16.93 0.90
CA GLY A 28 -3.05 -18.10 1.53
C GLY A 28 -4.12 -18.76 0.67
N SER A 29 -4.05 -18.61 -0.65
CA SER A 29 -4.96 -19.26 -1.62
C SER A 29 -4.26 -20.44 -2.31
N ALA A 30 -5.04 -21.46 -2.68
CA ALA A 30 -4.53 -22.60 -3.44
C ALA A 30 -4.07 -22.15 -4.84
N ALA A 31 -2.85 -22.53 -5.23
CA ALA A 31 -2.21 -22.07 -6.46
C ALA A 31 -2.63 -22.87 -7.71
N ASP A 32 -3.16 -24.08 -7.52
CA ASP A 32 -3.63 -25.00 -8.56
C ASP A 32 -5.05 -24.68 -9.07
N ASP A 33 -5.82 -23.86 -8.34
CA ASP A 33 -7.19 -23.51 -8.71
C ASP A 33 -7.26 -22.38 -9.77
N GLN A 34 -7.79 -22.72 -10.95
CA GLN A 34 -8.04 -21.78 -12.05
C GLN A 34 -9.00 -20.64 -11.65
N HIS A 35 -9.96 -20.90 -10.76
CA HIS A 35 -10.87 -19.87 -10.26
C HIS A 35 -10.12 -18.84 -9.40
N GLN A 36 -9.16 -19.26 -8.57
CA GLN A 36 -8.33 -18.32 -7.81
C GLN A 36 -7.45 -17.48 -8.72
N ARG A 37 -6.87 -18.06 -9.78
CA ARG A 37 -6.08 -17.31 -10.78
C ARG A 37 -6.91 -16.24 -11.48
N ARG A 38 -8.13 -16.57 -11.90
CA ARG A 38 -9.07 -15.60 -12.49
C ARG A 38 -9.44 -14.51 -11.49
N ARG A 39 -9.70 -14.86 -10.24
CA ARG A 39 -10.03 -13.91 -9.18
C ARG A 39 -8.86 -12.98 -8.85
N LEU A 40 -7.63 -13.49 -8.83
CA LEU A 40 -6.42 -12.69 -8.66
C LEU A 40 -6.28 -11.66 -9.79
N TRP A 41 -6.45 -12.10 -11.05
CA TRP A 41 -6.43 -11.19 -12.19
C TRP A 41 -7.50 -10.10 -12.08
N GLN A 42 -8.74 -10.47 -11.74
CA GLN A 42 -9.83 -9.51 -11.55
C GLN A 42 -9.49 -8.51 -10.45
N THR A 43 -8.99 -8.98 -9.30
CA THR A 43 -8.60 -8.12 -8.17
C THR A 43 -7.51 -7.13 -8.56
N LEU A 44 -6.49 -7.58 -9.29
CA LEU A 44 -5.41 -6.72 -9.77
C LEU A 44 -5.92 -5.71 -10.82
N SER A 45 -6.82 -6.13 -11.70
CA SER A 45 -7.48 -5.24 -12.65
C SER A 45 -8.34 -4.19 -11.94
N ASP A 46 -9.09 -4.56 -10.91
CA ASP A 46 -9.91 -3.62 -10.13
C ASP A 46 -9.02 -2.64 -9.38
N LEU A 47 -7.90 -3.11 -8.83
CA LEU A 47 -6.90 -2.25 -8.15
C LEU A 47 -6.26 -1.24 -9.10
N SER A 48 -6.05 -1.59 -10.37
CA SER A 48 -5.54 -0.64 -11.38
C SER A 48 -6.54 0.45 -11.75
N LYS A 49 -7.84 0.20 -11.54
CA LYS A 49 -8.92 1.18 -11.76
C LYS A 49 -9.24 2.00 -10.51
N ALA A 50 -8.83 1.52 -9.34
CA ALA A 50 -9.11 2.18 -8.08
C ALA A 50 -8.36 3.52 -7.99
N HIS A 51 -9.10 4.55 -7.61
CA HIS A 51 -8.56 5.88 -7.38
C HIS A 51 -8.28 6.08 -5.89
N ILE A 52 -7.10 6.60 -5.57
CA ILE A 52 -6.66 6.96 -4.23
C ILE A 52 -6.57 8.47 -4.16
N ALA A 53 -7.12 9.03 -3.10
CA ALA A 53 -6.89 10.41 -2.68
C ALA A 53 -6.08 10.40 -1.38
N TYR A 54 -5.00 11.16 -1.35
CA TYR A 54 -4.14 11.32 -0.18
C TYR A 54 -3.86 12.81 0.02
N THR A 55 -4.23 13.33 1.18
CA THR A 55 -4.01 14.73 1.55
C THR A 55 -3.06 14.79 2.73
N SER A 56 -2.02 15.60 2.59
CA SER A 56 -1.05 15.91 3.64
C SER A 56 -0.92 17.43 3.77
N LYS A 57 -0.14 17.89 4.76
CA LYS A 57 0.13 19.33 4.92
C LYS A 57 0.85 19.97 3.71
N ARG A 58 1.49 19.17 2.87
CA ARG A 58 2.37 19.65 1.78
C ARG A 58 1.86 19.30 0.39
N VAL A 59 1.08 18.24 0.28
CA VAL A 59 0.70 17.66 -1.01
C VAL A 59 -0.70 17.07 -0.91
N ASP A 60 -1.49 17.34 -1.94
CA ASP A 60 -2.69 16.61 -2.31
C ASP A 60 -2.38 15.73 -3.52
N TYR A 61 -2.54 14.42 -3.35
CA TYR A 61 -2.39 13.42 -4.40
C TYR A 61 -3.76 12.81 -4.72
N ALA A 62 -4.04 12.69 -6.01
CA ALA A 62 -5.22 12.05 -6.56
C ALA A 62 -4.80 11.23 -7.78
N GLY A 63 -4.90 9.90 -7.70
CA GLY A 63 -4.50 9.02 -8.80
C GLY A 63 -4.64 7.54 -8.49
N THR A 64 -4.15 6.67 -9.37
CA THR A 64 -4.21 5.22 -9.18
C THR A 64 -3.04 4.70 -8.36
N LEU A 65 -3.25 3.61 -7.61
CA LEU A 65 -2.16 2.91 -6.91
C LEU A 65 -1.26 2.12 -7.86
N VAL A 66 -1.93 1.31 -8.70
CA VAL A 66 -1.31 0.40 -9.66
C VAL A 66 -1.54 1.03 -11.03
N SER A 67 -0.46 1.42 -11.68
CA SER A 67 -0.52 2.07 -13.00
C SER A 67 -0.72 1.05 -14.13
N SER A 68 -0.20 -0.17 -13.97
CA SER A 68 -0.47 -1.26 -14.91
C SER A 68 -0.26 -2.65 -14.30
N VAL A 69 -0.96 -3.63 -14.87
CA VAL A 69 -0.77 -5.06 -14.60
C VAL A 69 -0.75 -5.80 -15.92
N VAL A 70 0.31 -6.56 -16.17
CA VAL A 70 0.48 -7.37 -17.39
C VAL A 70 0.64 -8.83 -16.97
N HIS A 71 -0.16 -9.71 -17.57
CA HIS A 71 -0.02 -11.16 -17.41
C HIS A 71 0.71 -11.72 -18.63
N ASP A 72 1.96 -12.15 -18.42
CA ASP A 72 2.72 -12.83 -19.46
C ASP A 72 2.28 -14.30 -19.52
N THR A 73 1.36 -14.55 -20.44
CA THR A 73 0.85 -15.89 -20.76
C THR A 73 1.74 -16.66 -21.75
N LYS A 74 2.77 -16.01 -22.30
CA LYS A 74 3.57 -16.52 -23.42
C LYS A 74 4.96 -17.02 -23.02
N ARG A 75 5.46 -16.69 -21.83
CA ARG A 75 6.61 -17.38 -21.20
C ARG A 75 6.23 -18.80 -20.81
N ARG A 76 6.17 -19.70 -21.80
CA ARG A 76 5.91 -21.12 -21.60
C ARG A 76 7.24 -21.83 -21.33
N SER A 77 7.43 -22.35 -20.12
CA SER A 77 8.43 -23.39 -19.87
C SER A 77 8.06 -24.62 -20.73
N LYS A 78 9.08 -25.29 -21.29
CA LYS A 78 8.91 -26.47 -22.16
C LYS A 78 8.38 -27.70 -21.39
N ASP A 79 8.50 -27.67 -20.07
CA ASP A 79 7.98 -28.66 -19.13
C ASP A 79 7.04 -27.96 -18.13
N GLU A 80 5.85 -28.55 -17.94
CA GLU A 80 4.91 -28.36 -16.83
C GLU A 80 4.23 -26.98 -16.60
N THR A 81 2.93 -27.06 -16.30
CA THR A 81 1.96 -26.07 -15.76
C THR A 81 2.20 -24.57 -16.05
N PRO A 82 1.25 -23.83 -16.67
CA PRO A 82 1.44 -22.40 -16.98
C PRO A 82 1.62 -21.54 -15.71
N THR A 83 2.89 -21.33 -15.33
CA THR A 83 3.35 -20.38 -14.34
C THR A 83 3.38 -18.99 -14.98
N GLY A 84 2.18 -18.45 -15.25
CA GLY A 84 2.03 -17.11 -15.81
C GLY A 84 2.68 -16.07 -14.89
N TRP A 85 3.60 -15.29 -15.44
CA TRP A 85 4.25 -14.21 -14.71
C TRP A 85 3.35 -12.97 -14.71
N LEU A 86 3.27 -12.30 -13.56
CA LEU A 86 2.58 -11.02 -13.41
C LEU A 86 3.63 -9.91 -13.31
N ALA A 87 3.54 -8.93 -14.20
CA ALA A 87 4.28 -7.68 -14.11
C ALA A 87 3.35 -6.58 -13.60
N ILE A 88 3.59 -6.11 -12.38
CA ILE A 88 2.79 -5.09 -11.71
C ILE A 88 3.62 -3.80 -11.64
N ARG A 89 3.03 -2.67 -12.04
CA ARG A 89 3.66 -1.35 -11.97
C ARG A 89 2.91 -0.48 -10.97
N LEU A 90 3.63 0.10 -9.99
CA LEU A 90 3.05 1.12 -9.12
C LEU A 90 3.00 2.46 -9.87
N ASN A 91 2.17 3.38 -9.39
CA ASN A 91 2.18 4.73 -9.93
C ASN A 91 3.44 5.49 -9.47
N ALA A 92 4.25 5.93 -10.42
CA ALA A 92 5.50 6.64 -10.15
C ALA A 92 5.28 7.92 -9.33
N ASP A 93 4.16 8.61 -9.54
CA ASP A 93 3.80 9.83 -8.82
C ASP A 93 3.47 9.56 -7.35
N LEU A 94 3.08 8.32 -7.01
CA LEU A 94 2.77 7.91 -5.63
C LEU A 94 4.02 7.44 -4.87
N THR A 95 5.03 6.94 -5.57
CA THR A 95 6.25 6.37 -4.97
C THR A 95 6.93 7.29 -3.95
N PRO A 96 7.07 8.62 -4.18
CA PRO A 96 7.63 9.53 -3.19
C PRO A 96 6.91 9.49 -1.83
N TYR A 97 5.58 9.35 -1.84
CA TYR A 97 4.76 9.37 -0.62
C TYR A 97 4.74 8.04 0.12
N LEU A 98 5.28 6.97 -0.49
CA LEU A 98 5.40 5.64 0.12
C LEU A 98 6.82 5.33 0.60
N SER A 99 7.73 6.30 0.48
CA SER A 99 9.16 6.11 0.68
C SER A 99 9.65 6.44 2.09
N ASP A 100 8.80 6.95 2.98
CA ASP A 100 9.22 7.41 4.31
C ASP A 100 9.37 6.24 5.31
N GLU A 101 8.53 5.22 5.22
CA GLU A 101 8.49 4.12 6.18
C GLU A 101 8.18 2.77 5.51
N VAL A 102 8.83 1.71 6.02
CA VAL A 102 8.57 0.34 5.58
C VAL A 102 8.20 -0.52 6.78
N LEU A 103 7.00 -1.09 6.74
CA LEU A 103 6.55 -2.11 7.68
C LEU A 103 6.91 -3.50 7.16
N PHE A 104 7.72 -4.23 7.92
CA PHE A 104 7.92 -5.67 7.71
C PHE A 104 6.84 -6.41 8.49
N ASN A 105 5.76 -6.73 7.79
CA ASN A 105 4.65 -7.49 8.35
C ASN A 105 4.70 -8.95 7.87
N ASP A 106 4.40 -9.88 8.77
CA ASP A 106 4.30 -11.29 8.42
C ASP A 106 2.98 -11.54 7.66
N LEU A 107 3.13 -11.84 6.37
CA LEU A 107 2.00 -12.02 5.47
C LEU A 107 1.24 -13.32 5.75
N ARG A 108 1.88 -14.35 6.32
CA ARG A 108 1.23 -15.62 6.63
C ARG A 108 0.19 -15.43 7.72
N ARG A 109 0.51 -14.64 8.75
CA ARG A 109 -0.43 -14.23 9.81
C ARG A 109 -1.66 -13.55 9.23
N LYS A 110 -1.44 -12.62 8.31
CA LYS A 110 -2.53 -11.88 7.66
C LYS A 110 -3.38 -12.77 6.75
N ALA A 111 -2.75 -13.65 5.98
CA ALA A 111 -3.45 -14.58 5.07
C ALA A 111 -4.45 -15.46 5.82
N ARG A 112 -4.10 -15.91 7.03
CA ARG A 112 -4.98 -16.71 7.92
C ARG A 112 -6.25 -15.98 8.36
N LEU A 113 -6.26 -14.64 8.35
CA LEU A 113 -7.46 -13.84 8.69
C LEU A 113 -8.52 -13.89 7.57
N GLY A 114 -8.14 -14.36 6.37
CA GLY A 114 -9.04 -14.58 5.27
C GLY A 114 -9.85 -13.33 4.89
N LYS A 115 -11.17 -13.49 4.75
CA LYS A 115 -12.10 -12.41 4.36
C LYS A 115 -12.57 -11.55 5.54
N ASN A 116 -11.99 -11.69 6.73
CA ASN A 116 -12.34 -10.82 7.86
C ASN A 116 -11.64 -9.46 7.70
N TYR A 117 -12.24 -8.56 6.92
CA TYR A 117 -11.66 -7.24 6.59
C TYR A 117 -11.34 -6.40 7.83
N LEU A 118 -12.16 -6.49 8.89
CA LEU A 118 -11.91 -5.78 10.14
C LEU A 118 -10.67 -6.34 10.86
N ALA A 119 -10.53 -7.67 10.92
CA ALA A 119 -9.32 -8.29 11.48
C ALA A 119 -8.07 -7.94 10.65
N CYS A 120 -8.17 -7.97 9.31
CA CYS A 120 -7.08 -7.56 8.42
C CYS A 120 -6.68 -6.09 8.62
N TRP A 121 -7.65 -5.19 8.79
CA TRP A 121 -7.40 -3.77 9.06
C TRP A 121 -6.73 -3.57 10.43
N LEU A 122 -7.26 -4.21 11.47
CA LEU A 122 -6.70 -4.17 12.83
C LEU A 122 -5.28 -4.76 12.86
N HIS A 123 -5.03 -5.83 12.11
CA HIS A 123 -3.71 -6.41 11.94
C HIS A 123 -2.71 -5.37 11.41
N ASP A 124 -3.05 -4.71 10.31
CA ASP A 124 -2.18 -3.68 9.71
C ASP A 124 -1.98 -2.51 10.68
N TYR A 125 -3.05 -2.01 11.29
CA TYR A 125 -3.00 -0.90 12.24
C TYR A 125 -2.14 -1.18 13.48
N ILE A 126 -2.29 -2.37 14.08
CA ILE A 126 -1.52 -2.78 15.26
C ILE A 126 -0.05 -3.03 14.89
N ALA A 127 0.21 -3.54 13.69
CA ALA A 127 1.56 -3.84 13.23
C ALA A 127 2.41 -2.60 12.98
N THR A 128 1.82 -1.45 12.62
CA THR A 128 2.57 -0.18 12.42
C THR A 128 3.09 0.43 13.71
N HIS A 129 2.58 0.03 14.88
CA HIS A 129 2.97 0.59 16.16
C HIS A 129 3.86 -0.39 16.93
N LYS A 130 4.90 0.10 17.60
CA LYS A 130 5.61 -0.70 18.63
C LYS A 130 4.71 -0.89 19.86
N VAL A 131 4.04 0.17 20.28
CA VAL A 131 3.02 0.17 21.34
C VAL A 131 1.78 0.88 20.76
N PRO A 132 0.71 0.15 20.39
CA PRO A 132 -0.48 0.76 19.83
C PRO A 132 -1.13 1.73 20.83
N PRO A 133 -1.45 2.97 20.43
CA PRO A 133 -2.14 3.89 21.32
C PRO A 133 -3.57 3.40 21.57
N ALA A 134 -4.09 3.66 22.77
CA ALA A 134 -5.48 3.37 23.08
C ALA A 134 -6.41 4.14 22.14
N LYS A 135 -7.32 3.45 21.46
CA LYS A 135 -8.20 4.06 20.43
C LYS A 135 -9.66 3.74 20.68
N SER A 136 -10.53 4.75 20.64
CA SER A 136 -11.97 4.56 20.85
C SER A 136 -12.58 3.65 19.79
N VAL A 137 -13.56 2.83 20.20
CA VAL A 137 -14.30 1.96 19.28
C VAL A 137 -14.96 2.78 18.15
N ALA A 138 -15.42 3.99 18.46
CA ALA A 138 -16.00 4.91 17.49
C ALA A 138 -14.97 5.37 16.43
N ALA A 139 -13.75 5.72 16.85
CA ALA A 139 -12.68 6.11 15.91
C ALA A 139 -12.29 4.93 15.01
N ILE A 140 -12.11 3.74 15.57
CA ILE A 140 -11.81 2.52 14.80
C ILE A 140 -12.89 2.28 13.74
N ARG A 141 -14.18 2.42 14.10
CA ARG A 141 -15.30 2.24 13.16
C ARG A 141 -15.19 3.16 11.95
N THR A 142 -14.88 4.43 12.19
CA THR A 142 -14.73 5.45 11.15
C THR A 142 -13.51 5.17 10.27
N GLU A 143 -12.35 4.94 10.89
CA GLU A 143 -11.09 4.74 10.16
C GLU A 143 -11.05 3.45 9.34
N CYS A 144 -11.70 2.38 9.82
CA CYS A 144 -11.83 1.14 9.04
C CYS A 144 -12.92 1.20 7.96
N GLY A 145 -13.66 2.32 7.86
CA GLY A 145 -14.72 2.52 6.88
C GLY A 145 -15.94 1.61 7.10
N SER A 146 -16.23 1.18 8.33
CA SER A 146 -17.35 0.28 8.58
C SER A 146 -18.70 0.98 8.39
N THR A 147 -19.60 0.37 7.63
CA THR A 147 -20.98 0.83 7.44
C THR A 147 -21.92 0.45 8.59
N THR A 148 -21.40 -0.16 9.67
CA THR A 148 -22.21 -0.60 10.82
C THR A 148 -22.78 0.61 11.56
N LYS A 149 -24.11 0.78 11.49
CA LYS A 149 -24.80 1.96 12.06
C LYS A 149 -24.69 2.02 13.59
N GLN A 150 -24.93 0.90 14.27
CA GLN A 150 -24.93 0.85 15.73
C GLN A 150 -23.54 0.57 16.29
N LEU A 151 -23.10 1.37 17.26
CA LEU A 151 -21.80 1.19 17.89
C LEU A 151 -21.71 -0.10 18.72
N ARG A 152 -22.83 -0.52 19.33
CA ARG A 152 -22.92 -1.80 20.07
C ARG A 152 -22.61 -3.00 19.18
N ASP A 153 -23.20 -3.05 17.99
CA ASP A 153 -22.99 -4.13 17.03
C ASP A 153 -21.56 -4.11 16.51
N PHE A 154 -21.05 -2.92 16.19
CA PHE A 154 -19.66 -2.76 15.78
C PHE A 154 -18.69 -3.21 16.88
N ARG A 155 -18.97 -2.89 18.15
CA ARG A 155 -18.18 -3.36 19.29
C ARG A 155 -18.14 -4.89 19.34
N SER A 156 -19.26 -5.57 19.16
CA SER A 156 -19.30 -7.04 19.09
C SER A 156 -18.39 -7.58 17.98
N ARG A 157 -18.48 -6.99 16.78
CA ARG A 157 -17.62 -7.35 15.63
C ARG A 157 -16.14 -7.08 15.90
N LEU A 158 -15.83 -5.97 16.57
CA LEU A 158 -14.46 -5.63 16.99
C LEU A 158 -13.91 -6.67 17.95
N LYS A 159 -14.66 -7.06 18.98
CA LYS A 159 -14.25 -8.11 19.92
C LYS A 159 -13.98 -9.43 19.20
N ALA A 160 -14.87 -9.83 18.29
CA ALA A 160 -14.69 -11.03 17.48
C ALA A 160 -13.42 -10.95 16.61
N ALA A 161 -13.19 -9.81 15.94
CA ALA A 161 -12.00 -9.59 15.12
C ALA A 161 -10.69 -9.62 15.95
N MET A 162 -10.70 -9.04 17.15
CA MET A 162 -9.56 -9.09 18.07
C MET A 162 -9.29 -10.51 18.58
N ASN A 163 -10.34 -11.30 18.86
CA ASN A 163 -10.18 -12.71 19.20
C ASN A 163 -9.59 -13.53 18.04
N HIS A 164 -9.96 -13.22 16.79
CA HIS A 164 -9.31 -13.82 15.63
C HIS A 164 -7.81 -13.49 15.53
N LEU A 165 -7.40 -12.27 15.90
CA LEU A 165 -5.99 -11.83 15.92
C LEU A 165 -5.14 -12.54 16.98
N MET A 166 -5.78 -13.14 17.99
CA MET A 166 -5.14 -13.96 19.02
C MET A 166 -4.95 -15.42 18.62
N GLY A 167 -5.49 -15.85 17.49
CA GLY A 167 -5.52 -17.26 17.11
C GLY A 167 -4.25 -17.79 16.43
N GLY A 168 -3.87 -19.02 16.80
CA GLY A 168 -2.79 -19.83 16.20
C GLY A 168 -1.38 -19.47 16.62
N ASP A 169 -0.40 -20.21 16.09
CA ASP A 169 0.97 -20.26 16.64
C ASP A 169 1.76 -18.95 16.50
N GLU A 170 1.33 -18.07 15.59
CA GLU A 170 1.97 -16.78 15.28
C GLU A 170 1.01 -15.60 15.48
N ALA A 171 0.25 -15.58 16.58
CA ALA A 171 -0.67 -14.49 16.88
C ALA A 171 0.04 -13.12 16.97
N LEU A 172 -0.51 -12.10 16.28
CA LEU A 172 -0.01 -10.73 16.39
C LEU A 172 -0.35 -10.15 17.76
N VAL A 173 -1.56 -10.40 18.26
CA VAL A 173 -2.04 -9.89 19.55
C VAL A 173 -2.09 -11.05 20.53
N GLN A 174 -1.51 -10.87 21.71
CA GLN A 174 -1.48 -11.87 22.77
C GLN A 174 -2.51 -11.57 23.86
N SER A 175 -2.77 -10.29 24.11
CA SER A 175 -3.86 -9.85 24.97
C SER A 175 -4.30 -8.42 24.65
N TRP A 176 -5.58 -8.16 24.87
CA TRP A 176 -6.22 -6.86 24.65
C TRP A 176 -7.41 -6.70 25.60
N SER A 177 -7.87 -5.46 25.77
CA SER A 177 -9.08 -5.14 26.52
C SER A 177 -9.79 -3.93 25.91
N LEU A 178 -11.03 -3.71 26.36
CA LEU A 178 -11.67 -2.40 26.27
C LEU A 178 -11.61 -1.77 27.65
N ASP A 179 -11.15 -0.53 27.74
CA ASP A 179 -11.16 0.22 28.98
C ASP A 179 -12.54 0.82 29.30
N GLU A 180 -12.64 1.50 30.44
CA GLU A 180 -13.87 2.15 30.91
C GLU A 180 -14.37 3.24 29.96
N GLN A 181 -13.50 3.81 29.12
CA GLN A 181 -13.82 4.83 28.14
C GLN A 181 -14.13 4.25 26.76
N ASP A 182 -14.36 2.93 26.66
CA ASP A 182 -14.64 2.22 25.41
C ASP A 182 -13.53 2.41 24.37
N ARG A 183 -12.27 2.33 24.83
CA ARG A 183 -11.08 2.33 23.98
C ARG A 183 -10.45 0.95 23.93
N LEU A 184 -10.08 0.53 22.73
CA LEU A 184 -9.26 -0.64 22.50
C LEU A 184 -7.85 -0.39 23.04
N VAL A 185 -7.45 -1.23 23.99
CA VAL A 185 -6.10 -1.26 24.55
C VAL A 185 -5.47 -2.60 24.18
N VAL A 186 -4.36 -2.54 23.43
CA VAL A 186 -3.55 -3.74 23.14
C VAL A 186 -2.51 -3.87 24.26
N VAL A 187 -2.69 -4.87 25.11
CA VAL A 187 -1.87 -5.07 26.32
C VAL A 187 -0.55 -5.75 25.96
N LYS A 188 -0.61 -6.77 25.11
CA LYS A 188 0.57 -7.52 24.68
C LYS A 188 0.44 -7.91 23.21
N LYS A 189 1.52 -7.70 22.45
CA LYS A 189 1.59 -8.06 21.03
C LYS A 189 2.96 -8.60 20.67
N ALA A 190 3.03 -9.33 19.56
CA ALA A 190 4.28 -9.72 18.95
C ALA A 190 5.05 -8.50 18.43
N GLU A 191 6.38 -8.60 18.45
CA GLU A 191 7.24 -7.57 17.89
C GLU A 191 7.02 -7.46 16.38
N THR A 192 6.93 -6.22 15.91
CA THR A 192 6.84 -5.89 14.49
C THR A 192 7.98 -4.95 14.14
N LYS A 193 8.59 -5.17 12.97
CA LYS A 193 9.74 -4.38 12.54
C LYS A 193 9.27 -3.27 11.60
N VAL A 194 9.34 -2.04 12.10
CA VAL A 194 9.11 -0.83 11.30
C VAL A 194 10.48 -0.20 11.04
N LYS A 195 10.82 -0.03 9.76
CA LYS A 195 12.04 0.65 9.34
C LYS A 195 11.66 2.01 8.80
N LEU A 196 12.05 3.06 9.52
CA LEU A 196 12.05 4.42 8.95
C LEU A 196 13.14 4.46 7.88
N LEU A 197 12.78 4.89 6.69
CA LEU A 197 13.75 5.14 5.64
C LEU A 197 14.30 6.56 5.82
N PRO A 198 15.57 6.80 5.45
CA PRO A 198 16.08 8.16 5.42
C PRO A 198 15.19 8.98 4.48
N ILE A 199 14.67 10.11 4.97
CA ILE A 199 13.82 11.00 4.17
C ILE A 199 14.63 11.41 2.94
N ILE A 200 14.32 10.80 1.79
CA ILE A 200 14.82 11.27 0.51
C ILE A 200 14.04 12.55 0.25
N ARG A 201 14.67 13.69 0.54
CA ARG A 201 14.12 14.99 0.18
C ARG A 201 14.06 15.00 -1.34
N HIS A 202 12.89 14.73 -1.89
CA HIS A 202 12.63 15.05 -3.28
C HIS A 202 12.70 16.58 -3.34
N GLU A 203 13.84 17.10 -3.78
CA GLU A 203 13.94 18.50 -4.19
C GLU A 203 12.80 18.71 -5.17
N THR A 204 11.87 19.60 -4.81
CA THR A 204 10.80 20.03 -5.71
C THR A 204 11.50 20.38 -7.00
N SER A 205 11.26 19.61 -8.07
CA SER A 205 11.86 19.86 -9.38
C SER A 205 11.61 21.33 -9.66
N ALA A 206 12.65 22.15 -9.60
CA ALA A 206 12.54 23.58 -9.75
C ALA A 206 12.00 23.80 -11.16
N THR A 207 10.71 24.09 -11.28
CA THR A 207 10.12 24.54 -12.53
C THR A 207 10.96 25.74 -12.94
N PRO A 208 11.68 25.73 -14.06
CA PRO A 208 12.52 26.85 -14.43
C PRO A 208 11.61 28.07 -14.48
N LYS A 209 11.92 29.09 -13.64
CA LYS A 209 11.14 30.33 -13.58
C LYS A 209 10.96 30.81 -15.02
N LYS A 210 9.72 30.84 -15.51
CA LYS A 210 9.43 31.48 -16.81
C LYS A 210 9.97 32.89 -16.70
N LYS A 211 10.98 33.25 -17.52
CA LYS A 211 11.53 34.60 -17.58
C LYS A 211 10.37 35.58 -17.72
N SER A 212 10.37 36.64 -16.92
CA SER A 212 9.35 37.68 -17.00
C SER A 212 9.24 38.21 -18.43
N TRP A 213 8.05 38.59 -18.88
CA TRP A 213 7.86 39.22 -20.20
C TRP A 213 8.82 40.40 -20.42
N GLN A 214 9.17 41.11 -19.35
CA GLN A 214 10.16 42.20 -19.37
C GLN A 214 11.58 41.71 -19.62
N GLU A 215 11.98 40.56 -19.07
CA GLU A 215 13.30 39.95 -19.31
C GLU A 215 13.39 39.36 -20.72
N GLN A 216 12.29 38.79 -21.22
CA GLN A 216 12.21 38.29 -22.60
C GLN A 216 12.29 39.44 -23.61
N ALA A 217 11.58 40.55 -23.36
CA ALA A 217 11.64 41.76 -24.18
C ALA A 217 13.03 42.41 -24.17
N ALA A 218 13.70 42.46 -23.01
CA ALA A 218 15.06 42.99 -22.89
C ALA A 218 16.10 42.12 -23.61
N THR A 219 15.92 40.79 -23.61
CA THR A 219 16.79 39.86 -24.35
C THR A 219 16.61 40.02 -25.86
N ALA A 220 15.36 40.09 -26.33
CA ALA A 220 15.04 40.33 -27.74
C ALA A 220 15.53 41.70 -28.25
N ALA A 221 15.48 42.74 -27.40
CA ALA A 221 16.01 44.06 -27.75
C ALA A 221 17.55 44.06 -27.87
N ARG A 222 18.26 43.28 -27.04
CA ARG A 222 19.73 43.11 -27.14
C ARG A 222 20.13 42.36 -28.41
N GLU A 223 19.40 41.31 -28.77
CA GLU A 223 19.66 40.54 -29.99
C GLU A 223 19.40 41.37 -31.26
N ARG A 224 18.35 42.18 -31.30
CA ARG A 224 18.10 43.12 -32.41
C ARG A 224 19.21 44.16 -32.57
N ARG A 225 19.79 44.63 -31.46
CA ARG A 225 20.90 45.59 -31.48
C ARG A 225 22.21 44.96 -31.94
N ALA A 226 22.42 43.68 -31.64
CA ALA A 226 23.58 42.91 -32.10
C ALA A 226 23.50 42.58 -33.60
N GLY A 227 22.29 42.31 -34.13
CA GLY A 227 22.07 42.05 -35.57
C GLY A 227 22.11 43.28 -36.47
N LEU A 228 22.15 44.50 -35.91
CA LEU A 228 22.26 45.77 -36.65
C LEU A 228 23.71 46.24 -36.82
N ASN A 229 24.69 45.50 -36.29
CA ASN A 229 26.14 45.76 -36.41
C ASN A 229 26.86 44.69 -37.26
N LEU A 230 26.14 44.06 -38.19
CA LEU A 230 26.73 43.32 -39.34
C LEU A 230 26.50 44.13 -40.62
#